data_AF-A0A7C9DXT8-F1
#
_entry.id   AF-A0A7C9DXT8-F1
#
_cell.length_a   1.000
_cell.length_b   1.000
_cell.length_c   1.000
_cell.angle_alpha   90.00
_cell.angle_beta   90.00
_cell.angle_gamma   90.00
#
_symmetry.space_group_name_H-M   'P 1'
#
loop_
_entity.id
_entity.type
_entity.pdbx_description
1 polymer ?
#
loop_
_entity_poly.entity_id
_entity_poly.type
_entity_poly.pdbx_seq_one_letter_code
_entity_poly.pdbx_strand_id
1 'polypeptide(L)'
;ALYFDNIMPSPNGMSKCVLYFLDPRYWTGIGGRGGKCCSSSSASVPDNTASNDEDVLEEENTVKQQMISRHIDPNIAVQIRGLIKSYSGKLVKKGCCNWRRTPPFHAIKGLYLNIANDQLFCLLGPNGAGKTSTINCLTGIMSVTGG
;
A
#
# COMPACT_ATOMS: atom_id res chain seq x y z
N ALA A 1 -24.40 -12.75 27.12
CA ALA A 1 -23.19 -11.90 27.18
C ALA A 1 -22.62 -11.74 25.76
N LEU A 2 -23.19 -10.86 24.93
CA LEU A 2 -22.90 -10.80 23.48
C LEU A 2 -22.57 -9.39 22.95
N TYR A 3 -22.57 -8.39 23.84
CA TYR A 3 -22.36 -7.00 23.48
C TYR A 3 -20.90 -6.58 23.67
N PHE A 4 -20.33 -6.84 24.84
CA PHE A 4 -18.96 -6.43 25.18
C PHE A 4 -17.88 -7.13 24.33
N ASP A 5 -18.06 -8.41 23.99
CA ASP A 5 -17.09 -9.15 23.15
C ASP A 5 -16.97 -8.61 21.73
N ASN A 6 -17.99 -7.89 21.23
CA ASN A 6 -17.98 -7.27 19.91
C ASN A 6 -17.40 -5.84 19.91
N ILE A 7 -17.16 -5.28 21.10
CA ILE A 7 -16.68 -3.90 21.30
C ILE A 7 -15.22 -3.91 21.78
N MET A 8 -14.82 -4.91 22.56
CA MET A 8 -13.43 -5.05 23.00
C MET A 8 -12.56 -5.56 21.84
N PRO A 9 -11.49 -4.85 21.46
CA PRO A 9 -10.62 -5.26 20.37
C PRO A 9 -9.87 -6.55 20.73
N SER A 10 -10.24 -7.66 20.09
CA SER A 10 -9.45 -8.90 20.11
C SER A 10 -8.32 -8.79 19.07
N PRO A 11 -7.14 -9.40 19.31
CA PRO A 11 -5.94 -9.20 18.49
C PRO A 11 -6.11 -9.49 16.99
N ASN A 12 -7.12 -10.29 16.60
CA ASN A 12 -7.39 -10.65 15.20
C ASN A 12 -8.82 -10.27 14.73
N GLY A 13 -9.55 -9.43 15.47
CA GLY A 13 -10.98 -9.14 15.21
C GLY A 13 -11.28 -7.69 14.84
N MET A 14 -12.16 -7.49 13.85
CA MET A 14 -12.71 -6.16 13.54
C MET A 14 -13.75 -5.77 14.61
N SER A 15 -13.44 -4.78 15.46
CA SER A 15 -14.40 -4.29 16.46
C SER A 15 -15.49 -3.43 15.81
N LYS A 16 -16.72 -3.52 16.32
CA LYS A 16 -17.85 -2.68 15.88
C LYS A 16 -17.88 -1.40 16.72
N CYS A 17 -18.35 -0.29 16.13
CA CYS A 17 -18.57 0.95 16.89
C CYS A 17 -19.57 0.72 18.04
N VAL A 18 -19.35 1.39 19.18
CA VAL A 18 -20.13 1.21 20.43
C VAL A 18 -21.64 1.35 20.22
N LEU A 19 -22.07 2.20 19.29
CA LEU A 19 -23.50 2.45 19.04
C LEU A 19 -24.08 1.64 17.87
N TYR A 20 -23.45 0.54 17.44
CA TYR A 20 -23.92 -0.23 16.27
C TYR A 20 -25.34 -0.79 16.41
N PHE A 21 -25.83 -0.97 17.64
CA PHE A 21 -27.18 -1.49 17.90
C PHE A 21 -28.29 -0.48 17.58
N LEU A 22 -27.95 0.81 17.43
CA LEU A 22 -28.87 1.89 17.04
C LEU A 22 -28.94 2.08 15.53
N ASP A 23 -28.14 1.36 14.74
CA ASP A 23 -28.30 1.35 13.29
C ASP A 23 -29.55 0.52 12.94
N PRO A 24 -30.57 1.10 12.27
CA PRO A 24 -31.78 0.37 11.85
C PRO A 24 -31.48 -0.87 11.00
N ARG A 25 -30.29 -0.95 10.40
CA ARG A 25 -29.80 -2.10 9.62
C ARG A 25 -29.49 -3.33 10.49
N TYR A 26 -29.22 -3.14 11.78
CA TYR A 26 -28.99 -4.25 12.71
C TYR A 26 -30.27 -5.07 12.96
N TRP A 27 -31.41 -4.37 13.08
CA TRP A 27 -32.71 -5.00 13.40
C TRP A 27 -33.47 -5.51 12.19
N THR A 28 -33.15 -5.01 10.99
CA THR A 28 -33.89 -5.35 9.77
C THR A 28 -33.40 -6.62 9.07
N GLY A 29 -32.32 -7.25 9.55
CA GLY A 29 -31.86 -8.57 9.07
C GLY A 29 -31.41 -8.62 7.59
N ILE A 30 -31.39 -7.48 6.90
CA ILE A 30 -30.97 -7.37 5.51
C ILE A 30 -29.44 -7.20 5.50
N GLY A 31 -28.73 -8.31 5.34
CA GLY A 31 -27.28 -8.37 5.20
C GLY A 31 -26.81 -7.58 3.97
N GLY A 32 -26.48 -6.31 4.18
CA GLY A 32 -26.07 -5.39 3.13
C GLY A 32 -24.88 -4.53 3.54
N ARG A 33 -23.76 -4.71 2.84
CA ARG A 33 -22.53 -3.94 2.95
C ARG A 33 -22.79 -2.43 2.92
N GLY A 34 -22.26 -1.71 3.92
CA GLY A 34 -21.86 -0.31 3.78
C GLY A 34 -22.63 0.70 4.64
N GLY A 35 -22.03 1.12 5.75
CA GLY A 35 -22.41 2.30 6.51
C GLY A 35 -21.20 2.79 7.31
N LYS A 36 -20.85 4.05 7.13
CA LYS A 36 -19.58 4.68 7.50
C LYS A 36 -19.68 5.33 8.89
N CYS A 37 -18.50 5.44 9.54
CA CYS A 37 -18.10 6.41 10.57
C CYS A 37 -18.06 5.84 12.00
N CYS A 38 -17.07 6.11 12.85
CA CYS A 38 -15.90 6.99 12.79
C CYS A 38 -14.80 6.43 13.71
N SER A 39 -13.54 6.64 13.34
CA SER A 39 -12.39 6.89 14.23
C SER A 39 -12.31 6.11 15.55
N SER A 40 -11.86 4.86 15.50
CA SER A 40 -11.01 4.33 16.57
C SER A 40 -9.63 4.15 15.96
N SER A 41 -8.68 4.90 16.49
CA SER A 41 -7.26 4.64 16.41
C SER A 41 -7.03 3.13 16.38
N SER A 42 -6.71 2.59 15.21
CA SER A 42 -5.86 1.41 15.16
C SER A 42 -4.69 1.79 16.04
N ALA A 43 -4.58 1.17 17.22
CA ALA A 43 -3.33 1.17 17.94
C ALA A 43 -2.33 0.68 16.91
N SER A 44 -1.59 1.65 16.38
CA SER A 44 -0.41 1.45 15.61
C SER A 44 0.35 0.37 16.35
N VAL A 45 0.53 -0.80 15.71
CA VAL A 45 1.84 -1.44 15.84
C VAL A 45 2.79 -0.27 15.70
N PRO A 46 3.59 0.06 16.74
CA PRO A 46 4.45 1.22 16.66
C PRO A 46 5.11 1.11 15.31
N ASP A 47 4.82 2.12 14.48
CA ASP A 47 5.46 2.35 13.21
C ASP A 47 6.89 2.64 13.65
N ASN A 48 7.63 1.55 13.90
CA ASN A 48 9.03 1.56 14.19
C ASN A 48 9.62 1.96 12.86
N THR A 49 9.63 3.28 12.78
CA THR A 49 10.51 4.13 12.06
C THR A 49 10.27 4.12 10.55
N ALA A 50 9.56 5.16 10.11
CA ALA A 50 10.07 6.03 9.05
C ALA A 50 11.42 6.66 9.45
N SER A 51 12.34 5.87 10.03
CA SER A 51 13.77 6.08 9.90
C SER A 51 14.03 5.81 8.44
N ASN A 52 14.78 6.68 7.80
CA ASN A 52 15.34 6.30 6.53
C ASN A 52 16.26 5.12 6.82
N ASP A 53 15.82 3.92 6.46
CA ASP A 53 16.59 2.70 6.64
C ASP A 53 17.88 2.89 5.82
N GLU A 54 19.01 2.97 6.51
CA GLU A 54 20.30 3.39 5.93
C GLU A 54 20.70 2.46 4.78
N ASP A 55 20.42 1.17 4.92
CA ASP A 55 20.66 0.16 3.89
C ASP A 55 19.85 0.42 2.60
N VAL A 56 18.60 0.87 2.72
CA VAL A 56 17.77 1.25 1.56
C VAL A 56 18.33 2.49 0.85
N LEU A 57 18.78 3.48 1.62
CA LEU A 57 19.41 4.67 1.07
C LEU A 57 20.76 4.36 0.40
N GLU A 58 21.58 3.51 1.03
CA GLU A 58 22.85 3.04 0.50
C GLU A 58 22.66 2.29 -0.81
N GLU A 59 21.65 1.42 -0.88
CA GLU A 59 21.32 0.70 -2.11
C GLU A 59 20.86 1.67 -3.21
N GLU A 60 19.96 2.61 -2.90
CA GLU A 60 19.52 3.62 -3.86
C GLU A 60 20.69 4.45 -4.40
N ASN A 61 21.62 4.85 -3.52
CA ASN A 61 22.81 5.59 -3.89
C ASN A 61 23.75 4.75 -4.77
N THR A 62 23.92 3.48 -4.44
CA THR A 62 24.75 2.54 -5.21
C THR A 62 24.19 2.35 -6.63
N VAL A 63 22.88 2.12 -6.77
CA VAL A 63 22.21 2.02 -8.07
C VAL A 63 22.40 3.31 -8.88
N LYS A 64 22.20 4.48 -8.26
CA LYS A 64 22.39 5.78 -8.92
C LYS A 64 23.84 6.00 -9.37
N GLN A 65 24.82 5.65 -8.54
CA GLN A 65 26.23 5.77 -8.89
C GLN A 65 26.60 4.84 -10.05
N GLN A 66 26.14 3.58 -10.04
CA GLN A 66 26.31 2.64 -11.15
C GLN A 66 25.71 3.16 -12.46
N MET A 67 24.56 3.85 -12.39
CA MET A 67 23.96 4.49 -13.56
C MET A 67 24.83 5.63 -14.12
N ILE A 68 25.44 6.44 -13.26
CA ILE A 68 26.33 7.55 -13.67
C ILE A 68 27.63 7.01 -14.26
N SER A 69 28.26 6.05 -13.60
CA SER A 69 29.53 5.45 -14.04
C SER A 69 29.37 4.53 -15.25
N ARG A 70 28.13 4.21 -15.66
CA ARG A 70 27.77 3.21 -16.69
C ARG A 70 28.43 1.85 -16.42
N HIS A 71 28.68 1.54 -15.16
CA HIS A 71 29.23 0.26 -14.74
C HIS A 71 28.11 -0.78 -14.74
N ILE A 72 28.25 -1.83 -15.53
CA ILE A 72 27.32 -2.96 -15.56
C ILE A 72 28.00 -4.10 -14.83
N ASP A 73 27.58 -4.33 -13.59
CA ASP A 73 28.06 -5.46 -12.81
C ASP A 73 27.46 -6.76 -13.40
N PRO A 74 28.29 -7.72 -13.85
CA PRO A 74 27.79 -8.96 -14.45
C PRO A 74 27.04 -9.83 -13.43
N ASN A 75 27.21 -9.56 -12.14
CA ASN A 75 26.51 -10.26 -11.06
C ASN A 75 25.07 -9.76 -10.86
N ILE A 76 24.64 -8.66 -11.49
CA ILE A 76 23.28 -8.14 -11.30
C ILE A 76 22.36 -8.73 -12.36
N ALA A 77 21.35 -9.49 -11.92
CA ALA A 77 20.33 -10.08 -12.78
C ALA A 77 19.26 -9.05 -13.18
N VAL A 78 18.80 -8.28 -12.20
CA VAL A 78 17.72 -7.31 -12.37
C VAL A 78 18.11 -6.01 -11.67
N GLN A 79 18.12 -4.91 -12.43
CA GLN A 79 18.35 -3.58 -11.90
C GLN A 79 17.10 -2.72 -12.10
N ILE A 80 16.46 -2.33 -11.00
CA ILE A 80 15.30 -1.44 -10.99
C ILE A 80 15.80 -0.01 -10.85
N ARG A 81 15.38 0.86 -11.78
CA ARG A 81 15.86 2.24 -11.87
C ARG A 81 14.67 3.19 -11.75
N GLY A 82 14.53 3.85 -10.61
CA GLY A 82 13.53 4.90 -10.39
C GLY A 82 12.10 4.49 -10.73
N LEU A 83 11.73 3.22 -10.49
CA LEU A 83 10.44 2.69 -10.90
C LEU A 83 9.30 3.45 -10.21
N ILE A 84 8.44 4.05 -11.02
CA ILE A 84 7.27 4.80 -10.54
C ILE A 84 6.02 4.16 -11.10
N LYS A 85 5.03 3.97 -10.22
CA LYS A 85 3.68 3.57 -10.62
C LYS A 85 2.65 4.48 -10.00
N SER A 86 1.86 5.11 -10.86
CA SER A 86 0.76 6.00 -10.48
C SER A 86 -0.53 5.56 -11.15
N TYR A 87 -1.62 5.61 -10.41
CA TYR A 87 -2.96 5.34 -10.91
C TYR A 87 -3.76 6.64 -10.98
N SER A 88 -4.41 6.86 -12.12
CA SER A 88 -5.26 8.03 -12.32
C SER A 88 -6.42 8.06 -11.34
N GLY A 89 -6.71 9.26 -10.82
CA GLY A 89 -7.85 9.48 -9.95
C GLY A 89 -9.18 9.16 -10.63
N LYS A 90 -10.11 8.57 -9.87
CA LYS A 90 -11.44 8.21 -10.34
C LYS A 90 -12.38 9.40 -10.23
N LEU A 91 -13.32 9.50 -11.16
CA LEU A 91 -14.41 10.47 -11.05
C LEU A 91 -15.47 9.90 -10.10
N VAL A 92 -15.76 10.63 -9.02
CA VAL A 92 -16.70 10.23 -7.98
C VAL A 92 -17.82 11.26 -7.91
N LYS A 93 -19.07 10.79 -7.92
CA LYS A 93 -20.25 11.62 -7.77
C LYS A 93 -20.39 12.07 -6.31
N LYS A 94 -20.41 13.38 -6.07
CA LYS A 94 -20.67 13.99 -4.76
C LYS A 94 -22.00 14.75 -4.81
N GLY A 95 -23.10 14.07 -4.53
CA GLY A 95 -24.45 14.65 -4.54
C GLY A 95 -25.15 14.57 -5.90
N CYS A 96 -26.27 15.27 -6.06
CA CYS A 96 -27.17 15.06 -7.20
C CYS A 96 -26.53 15.47 -8.55
N CYS A 97 -25.72 16.55 -8.58
CA CYS A 97 -25.16 17.11 -9.82
C CYS A 97 -23.64 17.43 -9.80
N ASN A 98 -22.89 17.13 -8.73
CA ASN A 98 -21.47 17.48 -8.66
C ASN A 98 -20.57 16.24 -8.82
N TRP A 99 -19.67 16.28 -9.79
CA TRP A 99 -18.64 15.26 -9.99
C TRP A 99 -17.29 15.80 -9.54
N ARG A 100 -16.52 15.01 -8.79
CA ARG A 100 -15.15 15.37 -8.38
C ARG A 100 -14.19 14.26 -8.73
N ARG A 101 -13.02 14.63 -9.25
CA ARG A 101 -11.94 13.67 -9.51
C ARG A 101 -11.12 13.50 -8.24
N THR A 102 -10.88 12.26 -7.83
CA THR A 102 -9.95 11.99 -6.72
C THR A 102 -8.53 12.36 -7.15
N PRO A 103 -7.64 12.68 -6.20
CA PRO A 103 -6.23 12.79 -6.54
C PRO A 103 -5.70 11.45 -7.11
N PRO A 104 -4.66 11.49 -7.97
CA PRO A 104 -3.97 10.30 -8.40
C PRO A 104 -3.32 9.59 -7.20
N PHE A 105 -3.22 8.26 -7.29
CA PHE A 105 -2.62 7.42 -6.25
C PHE A 105 -1.25 6.92 -6.72
N HIS A 106 -0.19 7.31 -6.02
CA HIS A 106 1.17 6.82 -6.27
C HIS A 106 1.39 5.52 -5.50
N ALA A 107 1.38 4.39 -6.20
CA ALA A 107 1.60 3.07 -5.61
C ALA A 107 3.08 2.73 -5.43
N ILE A 108 3.95 3.26 -6.30
CA ILE A 108 5.41 3.13 -6.19
C ILE A 108 6.00 4.51 -6.48
N LYS A 109 6.89 4.98 -5.60
CA LYS A 109 7.42 6.36 -5.59
C LYS A 109 8.91 6.42 -5.93
N GLY A 110 9.35 5.76 -7.00
CA GLY A 110 10.75 5.76 -7.41
C GLY A 110 11.56 4.72 -6.66
N LEU A 111 11.39 3.45 -7.03
CA LEU A 111 12.14 2.33 -6.45
C LEU A 111 13.46 2.15 -7.21
N TYR A 112 14.57 2.12 -6.48
CA TYR A 112 15.90 1.76 -6.94
C TYR A 112 16.34 0.49 -6.20
N LEU A 113 16.72 -0.56 -6.93
CA LEU A 113 17.03 -1.86 -6.35
C LEU A 113 17.93 -2.65 -7.30
N ASN A 114 18.93 -3.34 -6.76
CA ASN A 114 19.72 -4.33 -7.49
C ASN A 114 19.42 -5.73 -6.95
N ILE A 115 19.10 -6.66 -7.86
CA ILE A 115 18.93 -8.07 -7.53
C ILE A 115 20.07 -8.83 -8.20
N ALA A 116 20.88 -9.50 -7.39
CA ALA A 116 22.00 -10.30 -7.88
C ALA A 116 21.53 -11.60 -8.56
N ASN A 117 22.40 -12.18 -9.39
CA ASN A 117 22.20 -13.53 -9.91
C ASN A 117 22.10 -14.53 -8.75
N ASP A 118 21.23 -15.53 -8.93
CA ASP A 118 20.96 -16.58 -7.95
C ASP A 118 20.44 -16.10 -6.57
N GLN A 119 19.98 -14.84 -6.47
CA GLN A 119 19.39 -14.30 -5.25
C GLN A 119 17.89 -14.55 -5.19
N LEU A 120 17.40 -15.12 -4.07
CA LEU A 120 15.98 -15.19 -3.76
C LEU A 120 15.51 -13.88 -3.11
N PHE A 121 14.77 -13.07 -3.85
CA PHE A 121 14.25 -11.78 -3.38
C PHE A 121 12.75 -11.82 -3.09
N CYS A 122 12.34 -11.32 -1.91
CA CYS A 122 10.95 -11.31 -1.45
C CYS A 122 10.53 -9.90 -1.02
N LEU A 123 9.37 -9.43 -1.51
CA LEU A 123 8.77 -8.17 -1.08
C LEU A 123 7.78 -8.42 0.07
N LEU A 124 8.03 -7.80 1.23
CA LEU A 124 7.18 -7.89 2.43
C LEU A 124 6.61 -6.52 2.81
N GLY A 125 5.48 -6.52 3.52
CA GLY A 125 4.85 -5.28 4.03
C GLY A 125 3.32 -5.36 4.08
N PRO A 126 2.64 -4.29 4.51
CA PRO A 126 1.19 -4.24 4.65
C PRO A 126 0.45 -4.18 3.30
N ASN A 127 -0.86 -4.44 3.32
CA ASN A 127 -1.71 -4.31 2.14
C ASN A 127 -1.70 -2.87 1.62
N GLY A 128 -1.56 -2.70 0.30
CA GLY A 128 -1.47 -1.39 -0.33
C GLY A 128 -0.06 -0.78 -0.41
N ALA A 129 0.98 -1.43 0.14
CA ALA A 129 2.36 -0.94 0.08
C ALA A 129 3.00 -0.94 -1.33
N GLY A 130 2.35 -1.53 -2.33
CA GLY A 130 2.85 -1.54 -3.72
C GLY A 130 3.48 -2.85 -4.19
N LYS A 131 3.69 -3.86 -3.34
CA LYS A 131 4.32 -5.17 -3.67
C LYS A 131 3.85 -5.79 -4.99
N THR A 132 2.55 -6.06 -5.10
CA THR A 132 1.96 -6.66 -6.31
C THR A 132 2.07 -5.71 -7.51
N SER A 133 1.99 -4.39 -7.28
CA SER A 133 2.22 -3.42 -8.35
C SER A 133 3.65 -3.48 -8.86
N THR A 134 4.64 -3.62 -7.97
CA THR A 134 6.06 -3.77 -8.34
C THR A 134 6.30 -5.02 -9.16
N ILE A 135 5.81 -6.18 -8.70
CA ILE A 135 5.97 -7.45 -9.42
C ILE A 135 5.28 -7.39 -10.78
N ASN A 136 4.07 -6.83 -10.87
CA ASN A 136 3.36 -6.70 -12.13
C ASN A 136 4.07 -5.76 -13.12
N CYS A 137 4.75 -4.72 -12.62
CA CYS A 137 5.60 -3.87 -13.45
C CYS A 137 6.82 -4.65 -13.96
N LEU A 138 7.50 -5.41 -13.09
CA LEU A 138 8.70 -6.19 -13.46
C LEU A 138 8.41 -7.31 -14.45
N THR A 139 7.26 -7.96 -14.31
CA THR A 139 6.80 -9.04 -15.21
C THR A 139 6.19 -8.53 -16.52
N GLY A 140 6.04 -7.20 -16.69
CA GLY A 140 5.45 -6.60 -17.88
C GLY A 140 3.92 -6.72 -18.00
N ILE A 141 3.24 -7.29 -17.00
CA ILE A 141 1.76 -7.37 -16.95
C ILE A 141 1.16 -5.96 -16.84
N MET A 142 1.88 -5.03 -16.21
CA MET A 142 1.43 -3.67 -15.98
C MET A 142 2.47 -2.65 -16.46
N SER A 143 2.01 -1.60 -17.13
CA SER A 143 2.88 -0.52 -17.57
C SER A 143 3.44 0.29 -16.41
N VAL A 144 4.73 0.65 -16.51
CA VAL A 144 5.38 1.61 -15.62
C VAL A 144 4.89 3.02 -15.94
N THR A 145 4.79 3.89 -14.95
CA THR A 145 4.46 5.32 -15.16
C THR A 145 5.72 6.15 -15.42
N GLY A 146 6.85 5.72 -14.86
CA GLY A 146 8.16 6.33 -15.07
C GLY A 146 9.24 5.45 -14.45
N GLY A 147 10.49 5.88 -14.64
CA GLY A 147 11.69 5.08 -14.38
C GLY A 147 12.36 4.66 -15.67
#